data_AF-A0A958PEC9-F1
#
_entry.id   AF-A0A958PEC9-F1
#
_cell.length_a   1.000
_cell.length_b   1.000
_cell.length_c   1.000
_cell.angle_alpha   90.00
_cell.angle_beta   90.00
_cell.angle_gamma   90.00
#
_symmetry.space_group_name_H-M   'P 1'
#
loop_
_entity.id
_entity.type
_entity.pdbx_description
1 polymer ?
#
loop_
_entity_poly.entity_id
_entity_poly.type
_entity_poly.pdbx_seq_one_letter_code
_entity_poly.pdbx_strand_id
1 'polypeptide(L)' 'MKNNESGQIIVEYILLLVFAVSMAVLITDQLVSRNENQPGLVTRKWSAIIQAVGVDFADDVKRD' A
#
# COMPACT_ATOMS: atom_id res chain seq x y z
N MET A 1 18.05 -30.48 34.01
CA MET A 1 17.45 -29.13 33.94
C MET A 1 16.24 -29.25 33.03
N LYS A 2 15.04 -28.94 33.53
CA LYS A 2 13.78 -29.11 32.81
C LYS A 2 13.51 -27.83 32.03
N ASN A 3 13.62 -27.88 30.70
CA ASN A 3 13.49 -26.72 29.83
C ASN A 3 12.02 -26.25 29.84
N ASN A 4 11.77 -25.03 30.30
CA ASN A 4 10.46 -24.38 30.18
C ASN A 4 10.28 -23.84 28.75
N GLU A 5 10.12 -24.74 27.78
CA GLU A 5 10.07 -24.41 26.34
C GLU A 5 8.72 -23.79 25.94
N SER A 6 7.64 -24.05 26.70
CA SER A 6 6.29 -23.56 26.40
C SER A 6 6.17 -22.04 26.42
N GLY A 7 6.90 -21.36 27.32
CA GLY A 7 6.90 -19.89 27.40
C GLY A 7 7.69 -19.25 26.26
N GLN A 8 8.78 -19.89 25.81
CA GLN A 8 9.59 -19.41 24.70
C GLN A 8 8.85 -19.49 23.37
N ILE A 9 8.10 -20.58 23.14
CA ILE A 9 7.29 -20.77 21.94
C ILE A 9 6.27 -19.64 21.77
N ILE A 10 5.59 -19.25 22.85
CA ILE A 10 4.59 -18.17 22.81
C ILE A 10 5.25 -16.83 22.45
N VAL A 11 6.41 -16.53 23.04
CA VAL A 11 7.16 -15.31 22.76
C VAL A 11 7.64 -15.28 21.31
N GLU A 12 8.08 -16.41 20.77
CA GLU A 12 8.52 -16.54 19.37
C GLU A 12 7.38 -16.22 18.40
N TYR A 13 6.18 -16.78 18.62
CA TYR A 13 5.02 -16.46 17.77
C TYR A 13 4.62 -15.00 17.84
N ILE A 14 4.69 -14.37 19.01
CA ILE A 14 4.42 -12.92 19.15
C ILE A 14 5.46 -12.12 18.37
N LEU A 15 6.74 -12.51 18.42
CA LEU A 15 7.81 -11.82 17.71
C LEU A 15 7.66 -11.94 16.18
N LEU A 16 7.31 -13.14 15.69
CA LEU A 16 6.97 -13.37 14.29
C LEU A 16 5.72 -12.58 13.87
N LEU A 17 4.71 -12.50 14.73
CA LEU A 17 3.51 -11.72 14.46
C LEU A 17 3.81 -10.23 14.34
N VAL A 18 4.58 -9.67 15.28
CA VAL A 18 5.00 -8.26 15.24
C VAL A 18 5.79 -7.97 13.97
N PHE A 19 6.70 -8.88 13.60
CA PHE A 19 7.45 -8.77 12.36
C PHE A 19 6.53 -8.76 11.13
N ALA A 20 5.59 -9.72 11.04
CA ALA A 20 4.64 -9.79 9.93
C ALA A 20 3.76 -8.53 9.83
N VAL A 21 3.26 -8.02 10.95
CA VAL A 21 2.46 -6.80 11.00
C VAL A 21 3.29 -5.58 10.56
N SER A 22 4.54 -5.47 11.02
CA SER A 22 5.41 -4.37 10.60
C SER A 22 5.67 -4.38 9.10
N MET A 23 5.90 -5.57 8.50
CA MET A 23 6.02 -5.69 7.05
C MET A 23 4.75 -5.28 6.33
N ALA A 24 3.58 -5.72 6.81
CA ALA A 24 2.30 -5.36 6.22
C ALA A 24 2.06 -3.84 6.25
N VAL A 25 2.43 -3.16 7.33
CA VAL A 25 2.34 -1.71 7.45
C VAL A 25 3.22 -1.01 6.41
N LEU A 26 4.49 -1.43 6.28
CA LEU A 26 5.42 -0.83 5.31
C LEU A 26 4.96 -1.02 3.85
N ILE A 27 4.45 -2.21 3.52
CA ILE A 27 3.93 -2.50 2.18
C ILE A 27 2.68 -1.65 1.91
N THR A 28 1.77 -1.54 2.88
CA THR A 28 0.54 -0.77 2.72
C THR A 28 0.84 0.72 2.52
N ASP A 29 1.80 1.27 3.25
CA ASP A 29 2.24 2.66 3.06
C ASP A 29 2.81 2.86 1.65
N GLN A 30 3.73 2.01 1.19
CA GLN A 30 4.27 2.12 -0.18
C GLN A 30 3.20 1.99 -1.27
N LEU A 31 2.16 1.18 -1.05
CA LEU A 31 1.13 0.96 -2.05
C LEU A 31 0.09 2.09 -2.09
N VAL A 32 -0.37 2.57 -0.93
CA VAL A 32 -1.58 3.41 -0.83
C VAL A 32 -1.29 4.77 -0.17
N SER A 33 -0.03 5.12 0.09
CA SER A 33 0.31 6.43 0.64
C SER A 33 -0.31 7.57 -0.17
N ARG A 34 -0.81 8.56 0.56
CA ARG A 34 -1.43 9.79 0.02
C ARG A 34 -0.53 11.01 0.20
N ASN A 35 0.76 10.79 0.49
CA ASN A 35 1.72 11.88 0.57
C ASN A 35 1.87 12.53 -0.81
N GLU A 36 1.68 13.84 -0.89
CA GLU A 36 1.73 14.61 -2.14
C GLU A 36 3.10 14.54 -2.82
N ASN A 37 4.17 14.46 -2.03
CA ASN A 37 5.55 14.41 -2.55
C ASN A 37 5.99 12.99 -2.95
N GLN A 38 5.39 11.97 -2.33
CA GLN A 38 5.71 10.55 -2.54
C GLN A 38 4.43 9.71 -2.52
N PRO A 39 3.58 9.84 -3.55
CA PRO A 39 2.33 9.10 -3.59
C PRO A 39 2.59 7.60 -3.76
N GLY A 40 1.80 6.79 -3.06
CA GLY A 40 1.85 5.35 -3.17
C GLY A 40 1.58 4.87 -4.61
N LEU A 41 2.09 3.68 -4.94
CA LEU A 41 2.02 3.14 -6.30
C LEU A 41 0.58 3.13 -6.86
N VAL A 42 -0.38 2.65 -6.05
CA VAL A 42 -1.78 2.57 -6.43
C VAL A 42 -2.37 3.97 -6.59
N THR A 43 -2.10 4.88 -5.65
CA THR A 43 -2.54 6.28 -5.71
C THR A 43 -2.07 6.97 -6.99
N ARG A 44 -0.78 6.79 -7.33
CA ARG A 44 -0.17 7.37 -8.54
C ARG A 44 -0.83 6.82 -9.81
N LYS A 45 -1.05 5.51 -9.89
CA LYS A 45 -1.68 4.88 -11.05
C LYS A 45 -3.14 5.29 -11.21
N TRP A 46 -3.88 5.36 -10.10
CA TRP A 46 -5.26 5.82 -10.11
C TRP A 46 -5.37 7.28 -10.56
N SER A 47 -4.49 8.17 -10.07
CA SER A 47 -4.43 9.56 -10.53
C SER A 47 -4.14 9.66 -12.03
N ALA A 48 -3.24 8.83 -12.57
CA ALA A 48 -2.95 8.81 -13.99
C ALA A 48 -4.16 8.38 -14.84
N ILE A 49 -4.96 7.42 -14.36
CA ILE A 49 -6.19 7.00 -15.03
C ILE A 49 -7.22 8.14 -15.03
N ILE A 50 -7.43 8.79 -13.87
CA ILE A 50 -8.34 9.94 -13.77
C ILE A 50 -7.93 11.04 -14.73
N GLN A 51 -6.64 11.36 -14.80
CA GLN A 51 -6.13 12.34 -15.74
C GLN A 51 -6.44 11.91 -17.16
N ALA A 52 -6.04 10.70 -17.57
CA ALA A 52 -6.28 10.21 -18.93
C ALA A 52 -7.76 10.25 -19.35
N VAL A 53 -8.69 9.91 -18.45
CA VAL A 53 -10.14 10.01 -18.71
C VAL A 53 -10.60 11.47 -18.75
N GLY A 54 -10.06 12.32 -17.88
CA GLY A 54 -10.43 13.73 -17.79
C GLY A 54 -9.92 14.60 -18.94
N VAL A 55 -8.88 14.17 -19.67
CA VAL A 55 -8.36 14.89 -20.86
C VAL A 55 -9.01 14.45 -22.17
N ASP A 56 -9.98 13.53 -22.13
CA ASP A 56 -10.80 13.18 -23.30
C ASP A 56 -11.79 14.35 -23.56
N PHE A 57 -11.26 15.43 -24.14
CA PHE A 57 -12.06 16.57 -24.59
C PHE A 57 -13.01 16.08 -25.69
N ALA A 58 -14.31 16.37 -25.55
CA ALA A 58 -15.29 16.10 -26.60
C ALA A 58 -14.78 16.68 -27.92
N ASP A 59 -14.71 15.84 -28.96
CA ASP A 59 -14.32 16.27 -30.30
C ASP A 59 -15.08 17.55 -30.67
N ASP A 60 -14.33 18.62 -30.91
CA ASP A 60 -14.87 19.91 -31.33
C ASP A 60 -15.52 19.69 -32.70
N VAL A 61 -16.85 19.52 -32.70
CA VAL A 61 -17.64 19.39 -33.93
C VAL A 61 -17.53 20.72 -34.65
N LYS A 62 -16.52 20.84 -35.51
CA LYS A 62 -16.42 21.92 -36.50
C LYS A 62 -17.71 21.90 -37.32
N ARG A 63 -18.59 22.84 -37.00
CA ARG A 63 -19.74 23.19 -37.83
C ARG A 63 -19.23 24.12 -38.91
N ASP A 64 -18.90 23.53 -40.07
CA ASP A 64 -18.85 24.24 -41.34
C ASP A 64 -20.28 24.57 -41.83
#